data_AF-A0A1F9F4C7-F1
#
_entry.id   AF-A0A1F9F4C7-F1
#
_cell.length_a   1.000
_cell.length_b   1.000
_cell.length_c   1.000
_cell.angle_alpha   90.00
_cell.angle_beta   90.00
_cell.angle_gamma   90.00
#
_symmetry.space_group_name_H-M   'P 1'
#
loop_
_entity.id
_entity.type
_entity.pdbx_description
1 polymer ?
#
loop_
_entity_poly.entity_id
_entity_poly.type
_entity_poly.pdbx_seq_one_letter_code
_entity_poly.pdbx_strand_id
1 'polypeptide(L)'
;MFRFFKFSLCFILLTPSVMGQIRHHITLNPNTEISLIDLVHGEKASDNQRQTFYLGRLVLEAQSKLILDRDITIDAQEVILNPKSVIETHGHHLILKTQKLKAVWFDPDQINLSEHDRKQSMGAIDLRAHTLVRDGDPGQNAKLPGKAGKDMVVTNPNGRNTVFGFRFELAQPGMDGVSGTAGLAGKDSGDFILYVPEYTGLYVLARGGSGGKGGDGSKGGAGGNGSEQGITLYYENEDGNGKGVDAFVIYPPNTGKTMQDGENGGRGGDAGSGGPGGKGGKIQIVYSKKDVSKENITAFYEIEGGQGGNPGKPGLGGDPGRGGSISEAIQFGSSWRQSYGNQGQPGRLGQRGLPGDNGRDGKVRIVSGNINNNDDTNP
;
A
#
# COMPACT_ATOMS: atom_id res chain seq x y z
N MET A 1 53.68 -18.80 9.94
CA MET A 1 53.02 -17.84 10.83
C MET A 1 51.52 -17.95 10.60
N PHE A 2 50.81 -18.80 11.35
CA PHE A 2 49.34 -18.91 11.31
C PHE A 2 48.83 -18.98 12.76
N ARG A 3 47.99 -18.00 13.12
CA ARG A 3 47.41 -17.84 14.45
C ARG A 3 46.26 -18.84 14.62
N PHE A 4 46.33 -19.65 15.68
CA PHE A 4 45.21 -20.49 16.14
C PHE A 4 44.11 -19.61 16.72
N PHE A 5 42.91 -19.69 16.14
CA PHE A 5 41.67 -19.21 16.76
C PHE A 5 41.30 -20.13 17.93
N LYS A 6 41.20 -19.57 19.14
CA LYS A 6 40.62 -20.25 20.31
C LYS A 6 39.10 -20.25 20.16
N PHE A 7 38.52 -21.39 19.81
CA PHE A 7 37.10 -21.67 20.10
C PHE A 7 36.97 -22.03 21.58
N SER A 8 36.20 -21.24 22.33
CA SER A 8 35.82 -21.58 23.70
C SER A 8 34.55 -22.43 23.64
N LEU A 9 34.70 -23.74 23.82
CA LEU A 9 33.62 -24.72 23.87
C LEU A 9 33.04 -24.72 25.29
N CYS A 10 31.81 -24.23 25.47
CA CYS A 10 31.09 -24.35 26.75
C CYS A 10 30.67 -25.81 26.98
N PHE A 11 31.12 -26.40 28.08
CA PHE A 11 30.67 -27.71 28.55
C PHE A 11 29.25 -27.63 29.12
N ILE A 12 28.34 -28.45 28.59
CA ILE A 12 27.02 -28.71 29.18
C ILE A 12 27.21 -29.77 30.27
N LEU A 13 27.10 -29.38 31.55
CA LEU A 13 27.02 -30.32 32.67
C LEU A 13 25.55 -30.71 32.88
N LEU A 14 25.18 -31.90 32.40
CA LEU A 14 23.89 -32.52 32.68
C LEU A 14 23.92 -33.17 34.06
N THR A 15 23.12 -32.67 34.99
CA THR A 15 22.73 -33.42 36.20
C THR A 15 21.24 -33.71 36.11
N PRO A 16 20.78 -34.97 36.35
CA PRO A 16 19.39 -35.32 36.18
C PRO A 16 18.65 -35.13 37.50
N SER A 17 17.61 -34.29 37.52
CA SER A 17 16.56 -34.44 38.54
C SER A 17 15.20 -33.94 38.03
N VAL A 18 14.24 -34.86 38.12
CA VAL A 18 12.77 -34.69 38.21
C VAL A 18 12.08 -33.85 37.12
N MET A 19 11.47 -34.51 36.12
CA MET A 19 10.43 -33.99 35.21
C MET A 19 10.54 -32.49 34.83
N GLY A 20 11.76 -32.04 34.57
CA GLY A 20 12.07 -30.64 34.31
C GLY A 20 12.16 -30.42 32.80
N GLN A 21 11.24 -29.62 32.25
CA GLN A 21 11.52 -28.96 30.97
C GLN A 21 12.87 -28.26 31.12
N ILE A 22 13.83 -28.60 30.25
CA ILE A 22 15.14 -27.97 30.23
C ILE A 22 14.92 -26.50 29.89
N ARG A 23 15.14 -25.63 30.87
CA ARG A 23 15.02 -24.19 30.72
C ARG A 23 16.35 -23.65 30.20
N HIS A 24 16.36 -23.18 28.96
CA HIS A 24 17.58 -22.61 28.36
C HIS A 24 17.89 -21.23 28.93
N HIS A 25 19.18 -20.92 29.09
CA HIS A 25 19.64 -19.58 29.42
C HIS A 25 20.17 -18.94 28.14
N ILE A 26 19.57 -17.82 27.73
CA ILE A 26 19.95 -17.09 26.53
C ILE A 26 20.52 -15.74 26.94
N THR A 27 21.73 -15.46 26.49
CA THR A 27 22.32 -14.12 26.53
C THR A 27 22.69 -13.71 25.12
N LEU A 28 22.06 -12.64 24.61
CA LEU A 28 22.47 -12.02 23.35
C LEU A 28 23.55 -11.00 23.64
N ASN A 29 24.73 -11.18 23.03
CA ASN A 29 25.84 -10.25 23.16
C ASN A 29 25.49 -8.87 22.58
N PRO A 30 26.19 -7.80 23.01
CA PRO A 30 25.94 -6.46 22.48
C PRO A 30 25.99 -6.42 20.95
N ASN A 31 25.12 -5.61 20.33
CA ASN A 31 25.04 -5.45 18.87
C ASN A 31 24.75 -6.75 18.08
N THR A 32 24.19 -7.77 18.72
CA THR A 32 23.78 -9.00 18.03
C THR A 32 22.31 -8.92 17.61
N GLU A 33 21.99 -9.37 16.40
CA GLU A 33 20.63 -9.56 15.90
C GLU A 33 20.42 -11.03 15.55
N ILE A 34 19.40 -11.67 16.13
CA ILE A 34 19.13 -13.09 15.90
C ILE A 34 17.66 -13.42 16.14
N SER A 35 17.14 -14.41 15.40
CA SER A 35 15.79 -14.92 15.59
C SER A 35 15.74 -15.94 16.74
N LEU A 36 14.66 -15.90 17.55
CA LEU A 36 14.52 -16.83 18.67
C LEU A 36 14.46 -18.30 18.22
N ILE A 37 13.86 -18.55 17.05
CA ILE A 37 13.76 -19.90 16.47
C ILE A 37 15.13 -20.49 16.07
N ASP A 38 16.13 -19.66 15.82
CA ASP A 38 17.48 -20.10 15.46
C ASP A 38 18.30 -20.49 16.70
N LEU A 39 17.91 -19.99 17.88
CA LEU A 39 18.61 -20.19 19.14
C LEU A 39 18.15 -21.42 19.89
N VAL A 40 16.84 -21.66 19.93
CA VAL A 40 16.23 -22.69 20.74
C VAL A 40 15.13 -23.36 19.95
N HIS A 41 15.09 -24.69 19.99
CA HIS A 41 13.94 -25.43 19.47
C HIS A 41 12.81 -25.31 20.49
N GLY A 42 11.83 -24.44 20.24
CA GLY A 42 10.61 -24.39 21.04
C GLY A 42 9.76 -25.64 20.83
N GLU A 43 8.90 -25.99 21.77
CA GLU A 43 7.96 -27.10 21.59
C GLU A 43 7.05 -26.82 20.40
N LYS A 44 7.02 -27.72 19.41
CA LYS A 44 6.17 -27.56 18.22
C LYS A 44 4.71 -27.46 18.67
N ALA A 45 4.14 -26.30 18.42
CA ALA A 45 2.71 -26.12 18.44
C ALA A 45 2.06 -27.03 17.39
N SER A 46 0.88 -27.57 17.69
CA SER A 46 -0.03 -28.05 16.65
C SER A 46 -0.42 -26.90 15.71
N ASP A 47 -0.96 -27.18 14.52
CA ASP A 47 -1.13 -26.23 13.39
C ASP A 47 -1.94 -24.94 13.68
N ASN A 48 -2.38 -24.67 14.91
CA ASN A 48 -3.05 -23.43 15.35
C ASN A 48 -2.63 -22.93 16.75
N GLN A 49 -1.54 -23.43 17.33
CA GLN A 49 -1.08 -23.03 18.66
C GLN A 49 0.14 -22.09 18.62
N ARG A 50 0.25 -21.20 19.61
CA ARG A 50 1.45 -20.35 19.77
C ARG A 50 2.63 -21.19 20.25
N GLN A 51 3.81 -20.99 19.66
CA GLN A 51 5.01 -21.71 20.09
C GLN A 51 5.46 -21.17 21.45
N THR A 52 5.69 -22.07 22.41
CA THR A 52 6.14 -21.69 23.76
C THR A 52 7.62 -22.02 23.95
N PHE A 53 8.38 -21.05 24.46
CA PHE A 53 9.79 -21.18 24.77
C PHE A 53 9.98 -21.09 26.29
N TYR A 54 10.48 -22.17 26.88
CA TYR A 54 10.76 -22.25 28.31
C TYR A 54 12.22 -21.90 28.58
N LEU A 55 12.43 -20.75 29.22
CA LEU A 55 13.74 -20.20 29.50
C LEU A 55 13.97 -20.11 31.02
N GLY A 56 15.23 -20.24 31.41
CA GLY A 56 15.67 -19.91 32.76
C GLY A 56 15.83 -18.40 32.82
N ARG A 57 16.73 -17.89 31.99
CA ARG A 57 16.99 -16.45 31.86
C ARG A 57 17.07 -16.03 30.40
N LEU A 58 16.50 -14.87 30.08
CA LEU A 58 16.68 -14.17 28.81
C LEU A 58 17.35 -12.82 29.09
N VAL A 59 18.59 -12.66 28.62
CA VAL A 59 19.34 -11.40 28.72
C VAL A 59 19.62 -10.88 27.32
N LEU A 60 19.15 -9.67 27.04
CA LEU A 60 19.53 -8.94 25.85
C LEU A 60 20.52 -7.87 26.28
N GLU A 61 21.79 -7.98 25.86
CA GLU A 61 22.80 -6.96 26.10
C GLU A 61 22.56 -5.69 25.27
N ALA A 62 23.28 -4.62 25.59
CA ALA A 62 23.03 -3.30 24.99
C ALA A 62 23.01 -3.36 23.44
N GLN A 63 22.03 -2.70 22.84
CA GLN A 63 21.85 -2.64 21.37
C GLN A 63 21.64 -4.02 20.69
N SER A 64 21.38 -5.09 21.43
CA SER A 64 21.04 -6.39 20.86
C SER A 64 19.55 -6.45 20.47
N LYS A 65 19.24 -7.31 19.49
CA LYS A 65 17.89 -7.51 18.98
C LYS A 65 17.54 -8.99 18.93
N LEU A 66 16.42 -9.35 19.54
CA LEU A 66 15.79 -10.66 19.42
C LEU A 66 14.57 -10.56 18.50
N ILE A 67 14.57 -11.29 17.39
CA ILE A 67 13.47 -11.29 16.41
C ILE A 67 12.52 -12.46 16.68
N LEU A 68 11.23 -12.16 16.67
CA LEU A 68 10.13 -13.12 16.75
C LEU A 68 9.37 -13.08 15.42
N ASP A 69 9.46 -14.16 14.64
CA ASP A 69 8.92 -14.26 13.27
C ASP A 69 7.50 -14.87 13.21
N ARG A 70 6.89 -15.11 14.38
CA ARG A 70 5.57 -15.72 14.55
C ARG A 70 5.03 -15.38 15.93
N ASP A 71 3.77 -15.74 16.18
CA ASP A 71 3.16 -15.58 17.50
C ASP A 71 3.82 -16.52 18.51
N ILE A 72 4.37 -15.94 19.58
CA ILE A 72 5.24 -16.64 20.53
C ILE A 72 4.81 -16.36 21.97
N THR A 73 4.92 -17.41 22.79
CA THR A 73 4.93 -17.30 24.24
C THR A 73 6.35 -17.52 24.75
N ILE A 74 6.89 -16.58 25.52
CA ILE A 74 8.13 -16.75 26.27
C ILE A 74 7.76 -16.96 27.73
N ASP A 75 8.09 -18.13 28.28
CA ASP A 75 8.01 -18.43 29.71
C ASP A 75 9.43 -18.47 30.29
N ALA A 76 9.84 -17.37 30.92
CA ALA A 76 11.19 -17.19 31.45
C ALA A 76 11.16 -16.94 32.96
N GLN A 77 12.09 -17.51 33.75
CA GLN A 77 12.16 -17.12 35.17
C GLN A 77 12.54 -15.64 35.32
N GLU A 78 13.48 -15.15 34.49
CA GLU A 78 13.90 -13.75 34.50
C GLU A 78 14.18 -13.22 33.08
N VAL A 79 13.74 -12.00 32.82
CA VAL A 79 14.04 -11.25 31.58
C VAL A 79 14.76 -9.94 31.91
N ILE A 80 15.89 -9.71 31.26
CA ILE A 80 16.71 -8.51 31.40
C ILE A 80 16.90 -7.89 30.03
N LEU A 81 16.43 -6.66 29.86
CA LEU A 81 16.58 -5.88 28.64
C LEU A 81 17.53 -4.71 28.93
N ASN A 82 18.78 -4.81 28.49
CA ASN A 82 19.78 -3.75 28.61
C ASN A 82 19.44 -2.52 27.74
N PRO A 83 20.07 -1.36 27.93
CA PRO A 83 19.75 -0.14 27.19
C PRO A 83 19.77 -0.36 25.67
N LYS A 84 18.74 0.13 24.99
CA LYS A 84 18.56 0.03 23.52
C LYS A 84 18.46 -1.39 22.99
N SER A 85 18.33 -2.40 23.85
CA SER A 85 18.00 -3.75 23.39
C SER A 85 16.52 -3.83 23.01
N VAL A 86 16.19 -4.72 22.06
CA VAL A 86 14.83 -4.82 21.52
C VAL A 86 14.41 -6.27 21.36
N ILE A 87 13.21 -6.62 21.84
CA ILE A 87 12.47 -7.79 21.36
C ILE A 87 11.53 -7.30 20.24
N GLU A 88 11.77 -7.71 19.00
CA GLU A 88 11.05 -7.24 17.82
C GLU A 88 10.16 -8.36 17.27
N THR A 89 8.89 -8.07 16.99
CA THR A 89 7.90 -9.09 16.61
C THR A 89 7.37 -8.96 15.19
N HIS A 90 7.73 -7.89 14.46
CA HIS A 90 7.21 -7.63 13.11
C HIS A 90 5.67 -7.71 12.98
N GLY A 91 4.94 -7.36 14.04
CA GLY A 91 3.47 -7.40 14.08
C GLY A 91 2.89 -8.75 14.55
N HIS A 92 3.72 -9.65 15.10
CA HIS A 92 3.28 -10.88 15.74
C HIS A 92 2.92 -10.67 17.21
N HIS A 93 2.05 -11.54 17.73
CA HIS A 93 1.61 -11.47 19.12
C HIS A 93 2.67 -12.05 20.06
N LEU A 94 2.95 -11.36 21.17
CA LEU A 94 3.87 -11.80 22.20
C LEU A 94 3.16 -11.96 23.54
N ILE A 95 3.24 -13.17 24.11
CA ILE A 95 2.96 -13.39 25.52
C ILE A 95 4.29 -13.56 26.24
N LEU A 96 4.57 -12.70 27.22
CA LEU A 96 5.72 -12.83 28.11
C LEU A 96 5.25 -13.21 29.51
N LYS A 97 5.54 -14.45 29.92
CA LYS A 97 5.36 -14.94 31.28
C LYS A 97 6.72 -14.91 31.97
N THR A 98 6.85 -14.11 33.03
CA THR A 98 8.10 -14.08 33.79
C THR A 98 7.93 -13.78 35.27
N GLN A 99 8.83 -14.28 36.11
CA GLN A 99 8.83 -13.93 37.53
C GLN A 99 9.42 -12.55 37.77
N LYS A 100 10.30 -12.09 36.87
CA LYS A 100 10.98 -10.80 37.00
C LYS A 100 11.36 -10.22 35.64
N LEU A 101 10.97 -8.96 35.41
CA LEU A 101 11.40 -8.19 34.24
C LEU A 101 12.20 -6.96 34.68
N LYS A 102 13.39 -6.75 34.11
CA LYS A 102 14.20 -5.54 34.31
C LYS A 102 14.50 -4.88 32.97
N ALA A 103 14.01 -3.66 32.75
CA ALA A 103 14.22 -2.91 31.51
C ALA A 103 14.67 -1.45 31.71
N VAL A 104 14.96 -1.02 32.95
CA VAL A 104 15.42 0.33 33.30
C VAL A 104 16.87 0.35 33.74
N TRP A 105 17.63 1.34 33.25
CA TRP A 105 19.05 1.56 33.52
C TRP A 105 19.36 3.00 33.91
N PHE A 106 18.45 3.60 34.66
CA PHE A 106 18.62 4.86 35.36
C PHE A 106 17.94 4.71 36.72
N ASP A 107 18.31 5.57 37.67
CA ASP A 107 17.60 5.63 38.94
C ASP A 107 16.21 6.26 38.69
N PRO A 108 15.10 5.57 38.96
CA PRO A 108 13.74 6.10 38.76
C PRO A 108 13.50 7.42 39.51
N ASP A 109 14.23 7.67 40.59
CA ASP A 109 14.15 8.88 41.40
C ASP A 109 15.01 10.04 40.83
N GLN A 110 15.80 9.80 39.77
CA GLN A 110 16.52 10.84 39.04
C GLN A 110 15.60 11.56 38.03
N ILE A 111 14.93 12.61 38.52
CA ILE A 111 13.91 13.41 37.81
C ILE A 111 14.44 14.18 36.57
N ASN A 112 15.76 14.33 36.39
CA ASN A 112 16.35 15.27 35.43
C ASN A 112 16.44 14.76 33.97
N LEU A 113 16.20 13.48 33.69
CA LEU A 113 16.22 12.97 32.31
C LEU A 113 14.92 13.31 31.56
N SER A 114 15.04 13.76 30.31
CA SER A 114 13.89 13.92 29.42
C SER A 114 13.22 12.57 29.12
N GLU A 115 11.95 12.55 28.72
CA GLU A 115 11.28 11.31 28.31
C GLU A 115 12.06 10.58 27.20
N HIS A 116 12.63 11.35 26.25
CA HIS A 116 13.47 10.80 25.20
C HIS A 116 14.70 10.07 25.76
N ASP A 117 15.43 10.70 26.70
CA ASP A 117 16.63 10.10 27.29
C ASP A 117 16.30 8.88 28.16
N ARG A 118 15.13 8.88 28.83
CA ARG A 118 14.63 7.71 29.57
C ARG A 118 14.34 6.55 28.62
N LYS A 119 13.66 6.79 27.49
CA LYS A 119 13.42 5.75 26.47
C LYS A 119 14.73 5.20 25.90
N GLN A 120 15.73 6.05 25.66
CA GLN A 120 17.05 5.64 25.16
C GLN A 120 17.88 4.81 26.14
N SER A 121 17.59 4.89 27.44
CA SER A 121 18.26 4.12 28.50
C SER A 121 17.49 2.84 28.88
N MET A 122 16.37 2.54 28.23
CA MET A 122 15.58 1.34 28.47
C MET A 122 15.79 0.30 27.37
N GLY A 123 15.51 -0.95 27.72
CA GLY A 123 15.22 -1.99 26.73
C GLY A 123 13.75 -1.93 26.31
N ALA A 124 13.46 -2.33 25.06
CA ALA A 124 12.16 -2.15 24.43
C ALA A 124 11.54 -3.47 23.94
N ILE A 125 10.22 -3.47 23.84
CA ILE A 125 9.43 -4.47 23.12
C ILE A 125 8.79 -3.77 21.92
N ASP A 126 9.12 -4.21 20.71
CA ASP A 126 8.67 -3.62 19.46
C ASP A 126 7.67 -4.55 18.75
N LEU A 127 6.41 -4.16 18.78
CA LEU A 127 5.26 -4.85 18.19
C LEU A 127 4.90 -4.34 16.80
N ARG A 128 5.67 -3.40 16.25
CA ARG A 128 5.36 -2.77 14.97
C ARG A 128 5.44 -3.79 13.85
N ALA A 129 4.54 -3.63 12.89
CA ALA A 129 4.58 -4.39 11.65
C ALA A 129 5.63 -3.82 10.70
N HIS A 130 6.71 -4.57 10.45
CA HIS A 130 7.66 -4.26 9.38
C HIS A 130 7.11 -4.84 8.07
N THR A 131 6.19 -4.12 7.43
CA THR A 131 5.65 -4.55 6.12
C THR A 131 6.00 -3.54 5.06
N LEU A 132 6.33 -4.04 3.86
CA LEU A 132 6.45 -3.23 2.66
C LEU A 132 5.07 -2.64 2.34
N VAL A 133 4.95 -1.32 2.46
CA VAL A 133 3.80 -0.58 1.95
C VAL A 133 3.70 -0.86 0.46
N ARG A 134 2.61 -1.50 0.01
CA ARG A 134 2.38 -1.74 -1.40
C ARG A 134 1.31 -0.79 -1.91
N ASP A 135 1.76 0.15 -2.72
CA ASP A 135 0.89 1.08 -3.43
C ASP A 135 0.05 0.32 -4.46
N GLY A 136 -1.11 0.90 -4.76
CA GLY A 136 -1.94 0.46 -5.86
C GLY A 136 -1.22 0.66 -7.18
N ASP A 137 -1.29 -0.35 -8.02
CA ASP A 137 -0.81 -0.26 -9.40
C ASP A 137 -1.57 0.86 -10.13
N PRO A 138 -0.87 1.75 -10.85
CA PRO A 138 -1.51 2.73 -11.71
C PRO A 138 -2.28 2.02 -12.82
N GLY A 139 -3.36 2.63 -13.32
CA GLY A 139 -4.09 2.08 -14.46
C GLY A 139 -3.14 1.93 -15.63
N GLN A 140 -2.98 0.68 -16.12
CA GLN A 140 -1.97 0.21 -17.09
C GLN A 140 -0.93 1.26 -17.46
N ASN A 141 0.17 1.38 -16.70
CA ASN A 141 1.23 2.37 -16.92
C ASN A 141 0.65 3.76 -17.23
N ALA A 142 0.67 4.71 -16.30
CA ALA A 142 0.31 6.12 -16.54
C ALA A 142 1.00 6.82 -17.76
N LYS A 143 1.84 6.08 -18.53
CA LYS A 143 2.46 6.39 -19.82
C LYS A 143 1.70 5.92 -21.08
N LEU A 144 0.76 4.97 -21.00
CA LEU A 144 -0.03 4.54 -22.16
C LEU A 144 -1.45 5.13 -22.05
N PRO A 145 -1.74 6.24 -22.76
CA PRO A 145 -3.09 6.80 -22.76
C PRO A 145 -4.10 5.76 -23.29
N GLY A 146 -5.38 5.97 -22.98
CA GLY A 146 -6.45 5.32 -23.71
C GLY A 146 -6.19 5.39 -25.21
N LYS A 147 -6.51 4.33 -25.93
CA LYS A 147 -6.24 4.27 -27.36
C LYS A 147 -6.96 5.43 -28.06
N ALA A 148 -6.23 6.17 -28.88
CA ALA A 148 -6.83 7.22 -29.70
C ALA A 148 -7.90 6.62 -30.61
N GLY A 149 -8.97 7.39 -30.78
CA GLY A 149 -9.96 7.15 -31.81
C GLY A 149 -9.30 7.18 -33.18
N LYS A 150 -9.84 6.42 -34.13
CA LYS A 150 -9.40 6.48 -35.52
C LYS A 150 -9.95 7.75 -36.15
N ASP A 151 -9.12 8.44 -36.92
CA ASP A 151 -9.55 9.53 -37.78
C ASP A 151 -10.51 9.00 -38.86
N MET A 152 -11.33 9.89 -39.38
CA MET A 152 -12.21 9.54 -40.48
C MET A 152 -11.40 9.17 -41.72
N VAL A 153 -11.77 8.09 -42.40
CA VAL A 153 -11.12 7.66 -43.65
C VAL A 153 -12.16 7.63 -44.77
N VAL A 154 -11.81 8.30 -45.87
CA VAL A 154 -12.55 8.25 -47.13
C VAL A 154 -11.68 7.53 -48.15
N THR A 155 -12.14 6.41 -48.67
CA THR A 155 -11.40 5.65 -49.69
C THR A 155 -12.24 5.47 -50.95
N ASN A 156 -11.62 5.67 -52.11
CA ASN A 156 -12.16 5.29 -53.43
C ASN A 156 -11.44 4.03 -53.94
N PRO A 157 -11.92 2.82 -53.60
CA PRO A 157 -11.30 1.56 -54.01
C PRO A 157 -11.29 1.33 -55.55
N ASN A 158 -12.08 2.07 -56.32
CA ASN A 158 -12.26 1.83 -57.76
C ASN A 158 -11.41 2.75 -58.67
N GLY A 159 -10.69 3.73 -58.10
CA GLY A 159 -9.77 4.62 -58.84
C GLY A 159 -10.39 5.46 -59.98
N ARG A 160 -11.69 5.32 -60.24
CA ARG A 160 -12.46 6.03 -61.26
C ARG A 160 -13.50 6.92 -60.57
N ASN A 161 -13.71 8.10 -61.13
CA ASN A 161 -14.69 9.11 -60.70
C ASN A 161 -16.12 8.59 -60.90
N THR A 162 -16.51 7.56 -60.16
CA THR A 162 -17.88 7.03 -60.14
C THR A 162 -18.49 7.29 -58.77
N VAL A 163 -19.67 7.87 -58.79
CA VAL A 163 -20.50 8.30 -57.64
C VAL A 163 -20.73 7.18 -56.62
N PHE A 164 -20.70 5.93 -57.08
CA PHE A 164 -21.00 4.73 -56.32
C PHE A 164 -19.75 3.87 -56.15
N GLY A 165 -18.92 4.20 -55.17
CA GLY A 165 -17.69 3.43 -54.89
C GLY A 165 -16.99 3.78 -53.60
N PHE A 166 -17.30 4.92 -52.97
CA PHE A 166 -16.63 5.37 -51.76
C PHE A 166 -16.98 4.51 -50.55
N ARG A 167 -15.94 4.15 -49.78
CA ARG A 167 -16.10 3.61 -48.42
C ARG A 167 -15.78 4.71 -47.43
N PHE A 168 -16.71 4.89 -46.49
CA PHE A 168 -16.62 5.85 -45.41
C PHE A 168 -16.41 5.09 -44.09
N GLU A 169 -15.30 5.36 -43.42
CA GLU A 169 -15.12 4.98 -42.02
C GLU A 169 -15.19 6.25 -41.20
N LEU A 170 -16.26 6.41 -40.42
CA LEU A 170 -16.43 7.56 -39.52
C LEU A 170 -15.29 7.62 -38.51
N ALA A 171 -14.94 8.84 -38.09
CA ALA A 171 -14.07 9.04 -36.94
C ALA A 171 -14.62 8.29 -35.73
N GLN A 172 -13.74 7.83 -34.85
CA GLN A 172 -14.11 7.10 -33.64
C GLN A 172 -13.79 7.93 -32.39
N PRO A 173 -14.57 7.82 -31.31
CA PRO A 173 -14.22 8.46 -30.05
C PRO A 173 -12.94 7.85 -29.48
N GLY A 174 -12.25 8.63 -28.66
CA GLY A 174 -11.13 8.12 -27.88
C GLY A 174 -11.61 7.09 -26.86
N MET A 175 -10.80 6.07 -26.61
CA MET A 175 -11.10 5.09 -25.55
C MET A 175 -10.87 5.70 -24.17
N ASP A 176 -11.68 5.27 -23.20
CA ASP A 176 -11.50 5.68 -21.81
C ASP A 176 -10.13 5.24 -21.25
N GLY A 177 -9.61 6.03 -20.32
CA GLY A 177 -8.43 5.71 -19.56
C GLY A 177 -8.67 4.56 -18.60
N VAL A 178 -7.60 3.86 -18.24
CA VAL A 178 -7.63 2.73 -17.32
C VAL A 178 -7.60 3.25 -15.89
N SER A 179 -8.43 2.67 -15.03
CA SER A 179 -8.48 3.07 -13.62
C SER A 179 -7.30 2.53 -12.83
N GLY A 180 -6.81 3.32 -11.88
CA GLY A 180 -5.82 2.88 -10.89
C GLY A 180 -6.44 1.92 -9.87
N THR A 181 -5.61 1.04 -9.32
CA THR A 181 -6.04 0.09 -8.28
C THR A 181 -5.90 0.68 -6.88
N ALA A 182 -6.65 0.16 -5.91
CA ALA A 182 -6.58 0.61 -4.53
C ALA A 182 -5.22 0.24 -3.90
N GLY A 183 -4.74 1.08 -2.98
CA GLY A 183 -3.59 0.76 -2.15
C GLY A 183 -3.92 -0.34 -1.14
N LEU A 184 -2.91 -1.13 -0.74
CA LEU A 184 -3.11 -2.19 0.25
C LEU A 184 -3.28 -1.65 1.66
N ALA A 185 -4.03 -2.37 2.49
CA ALA A 185 -4.14 -2.08 3.92
C ALA A 185 -2.78 -2.20 4.62
N GLY A 186 -2.54 -1.31 5.57
CA GLY A 186 -1.44 -1.42 6.52
C GLY A 186 -1.64 -2.61 7.45
N LYS A 187 -0.56 -3.28 7.83
CA LYS A 187 -0.61 -4.43 8.74
C LYS A 187 -0.85 -3.97 10.18
N ASP A 188 -1.73 -4.66 10.89
CA ASP A 188 -1.97 -4.44 12.32
C ASP A 188 -0.70 -4.71 13.13
N SER A 189 -0.50 -3.95 14.21
CA SER A 189 0.54 -4.25 15.20
C SER A 189 0.15 -5.48 16.02
N GLY A 190 1.15 -6.21 16.53
CA GLY A 190 0.93 -7.35 17.41
C GLY A 190 0.42 -6.92 18.80
N ASP A 191 -0.23 -7.86 19.49
CA ASP A 191 -0.61 -7.66 20.90
C ASP A 191 0.51 -8.13 21.83
N PHE A 192 0.61 -7.50 23.00
CA PHE A 192 1.54 -7.88 24.06
C PHE A 192 0.80 -8.15 25.37
N ILE A 193 1.02 -9.34 25.93
CA ILE A 193 0.51 -9.71 27.25
C ILE A 193 1.69 -10.05 28.16
N LEU A 194 1.83 -9.30 29.24
CA LEU A 194 2.85 -9.52 30.26
C LEU A 194 2.21 -10.13 31.51
N TYR A 195 2.62 -11.33 31.88
CA TYR A 195 2.32 -11.92 33.18
C TYR A 195 3.56 -11.80 34.05
N VAL A 196 3.51 -10.91 35.06
CA VAL A 196 4.68 -10.63 35.89
C VAL A 196 4.32 -10.28 37.34
N PRO A 197 4.91 -10.95 38.35
CA PRO A 197 4.73 -10.56 39.74
C PRO A 197 5.39 -9.21 40.07
N GLU A 198 6.56 -8.95 39.47
CA GLU A 198 7.39 -7.77 39.72
C GLU A 198 8.18 -7.35 38.47
N TYR A 199 8.13 -6.07 38.08
CA TYR A 199 8.92 -5.53 36.99
C TYR A 199 9.51 -4.16 37.30
N THR A 200 10.73 -3.91 36.83
CA THR A 200 11.42 -2.62 36.90
C THR A 200 11.47 -2.01 35.50
N GLY A 201 10.37 -1.30 35.22
CA GLY A 201 10.06 -0.56 34.00
C GLY A 201 9.86 -1.36 32.73
N LEU A 202 9.30 -0.68 31.74
CA LEU A 202 8.79 -1.28 30.52
C LEU A 202 8.68 -0.20 29.42
N TYR A 203 9.20 -0.47 28.24
CA TYR A 203 8.97 0.38 27.07
C TYR A 203 8.42 -0.48 25.93
N VAL A 204 7.22 -0.16 25.45
CA VAL A 204 6.56 -0.91 24.37
C VAL A 204 6.15 0.01 23.23
N LEU A 205 6.51 -0.38 22.00
CA LEU A 205 6.05 0.25 20.76
C LEU A 205 5.05 -0.68 20.08
N ALA A 206 3.86 -0.20 19.79
CA ALA A 206 2.78 -0.98 19.19
C ALA A 206 2.02 -0.14 18.16
N ARG A 207 2.71 0.19 17.05
CA ARG A 207 2.18 1.03 15.98
C ARG A 207 1.78 0.21 14.76
N GLY A 208 0.56 0.42 14.27
CA GLY A 208 0.09 -0.17 13.02
C GLY A 208 0.86 0.36 11.81
N GLY A 209 0.96 -0.45 10.76
CA GLY A 209 1.58 -0.05 9.50
C GLY A 209 0.74 0.94 8.71
N SER A 210 1.38 1.80 7.92
CA SER A 210 0.66 2.72 7.02
C SER A 210 -0.01 1.99 5.87
N GLY A 211 -1.15 2.50 5.41
CA GLY A 211 -1.80 2.04 4.19
C GLY A 211 -1.08 2.51 2.92
N GLY A 212 -1.14 1.71 1.86
CA GLY A 212 -0.56 2.03 0.55
C GLY A 212 -1.29 3.16 -0.15
N LYS A 213 -0.57 3.93 -0.96
CA LYS A 213 -1.17 4.95 -1.83
C LYS A 213 -2.05 4.27 -2.88
N GLY A 214 -3.18 4.87 -3.24
CA GLY A 214 -3.95 4.45 -4.41
C GLY A 214 -3.21 4.73 -5.73
N GLY A 215 -3.42 3.86 -6.72
CA GLY A 215 -2.86 4.02 -8.07
C GLY A 215 -3.50 5.19 -8.82
N ASP A 216 -2.71 5.89 -9.63
CA ASP A 216 -3.22 6.98 -10.47
C ASP A 216 -4.00 6.41 -11.67
N GLY A 217 -5.06 7.09 -12.11
CA GLY A 217 -5.79 6.75 -13.33
C GLY A 217 -5.07 7.26 -14.59
N SER A 218 -5.20 6.57 -15.72
CA SER A 218 -4.54 6.98 -16.97
C SER A 218 -5.36 8.00 -17.78
N LYS A 219 -4.70 8.77 -18.66
CA LYS A 219 -5.37 9.73 -19.55
C LYS A 219 -6.27 8.99 -20.55
N GLY A 220 -7.46 9.52 -20.84
CA GLY A 220 -8.29 9.05 -21.95
C GLY A 220 -7.65 9.27 -23.32
N GLY A 221 -8.02 8.46 -24.31
CA GLY A 221 -7.53 8.60 -25.68
C GLY A 221 -8.08 9.83 -26.38
N ALA A 222 -7.30 10.41 -27.30
CA ALA A 222 -7.81 11.49 -28.13
C ALA A 222 -8.95 11.00 -29.04
N GLY A 223 -9.94 11.86 -29.31
CA GLY A 223 -10.96 11.59 -30.32
C GLY A 223 -10.37 11.64 -31.73
N GLY A 224 -10.90 10.83 -32.63
CA GLY A 224 -10.51 10.85 -34.04
C GLY A 224 -10.93 12.16 -34.72
N ASN A 225 -10.07 12.68 -35.59
CA ASN A 225 -10.37 13.86 -36.38
C ASN A 225 -11.38 13.54 -37.50
N GLY A 226 -12.24 14.50 -37.82
CA GLY A 226 -13.04 14.48 -39.05
C GLY A 226 -12.16 14.65 -40.29
N SER A 227 -12.70 14.37 -41.48
CA SER A 227 -11.90 14.50 -42.71
C SER A 227 -11.93 15.92 -43.27
N GLU A 228 -10.76 16.37 -43.73
CA GLU A 228 -10.61 17.56 -44.57
C GLU A 228 -11.02 17.29 -46.04
N GLN A 229 -11.19 16.02 -46.41
CA GLN A 229 -11.56 15.61 -47.77
C GLN A 229 -13.08 15.62 -47.93
N GLY A 230 -13.59 16.69 -48.54
CA GLY A 230 -14.87 16.64 -49.24
C GLY A 230 -14.70 15.84 -50.53
N ILE A 231 -15.65 14.95 -50.84
CA ILE A 231 -15.72 14.40 -52.20
C ILE A 231 -16.45 15.46 -53.03
N THR A 232 -15.69 16.27 -53.77
CA THR A 232 -16.25 17.16 -54.79
C THR A 232 -16.38 16.36 -56.08
N LEU A 233 -17.58 15.90 -56.42
CA LEU A 233 -17.83 15.27 -57.72
C LEU A 233 -18.04 16.37 -58.76
N TYR A 234 -17.12 16.45 -59.72
CA TYR A 234 -17.27 17.29 -60.90
C TYR A 234 -17.94 16.46 -62.00
N TYR A 235 -19.12 16.89 -62.46
CA TYR A 235 -19.69 16.39 -63.70
C TYR A 235 -19.44 17.42 -64.80
N GLU A 236 -18.79 17.01 -65.88
CA GLU A 236 -18.87 17.74 -67.14
C GLU A 236 -20.16 17.29 -67.85
N ASN A 237 -21.07 18.24 -68.12
CA ASN A 237 -22.14 18.01 -69.07
C ASN A 237 -21.50 17.77 -70.44
N GLU A 238 -21.75 16.61 -71.06
CA GLU A 238 -21.24 16.24 -72.39
C GLU A 238 -21.76 17.15 -73.53
N ASP A 239 -22.62 18.12 -73.23
CA ASP A 239 -23.32 18.96 -74.19
C ASP A 239 -22.47 20.08 -74.81
N GLY A 240 -21.15 20.13 -74.53
CA GLY A 240 -20.18 21.03 -75.19
C GLY A 240 -20.38 22.54 -74.93
N ASN A 241 -21.48 22.95 -74.30
CA ASN A 241 -21.74 24.32 -73.89
C ASN A 241 -21.37 24.48 -72.41
N GLY A 242 -20.07 24.61 -72.15
CA GLY A 242 -19.52 24.79 -70.81
C GLY A 242 -20.21 25.91 -70.06
N LYS A 243 -20.99 25.56 -69.02
CA LYS A 243 -21.39 26.36 -67.85
C LYS A 243 -22.33 25.54 -66.98
N GLY A 244 -21.76 24.75 -66.07
CA GLY A 244 -22.51 24.07 -65.02
C GLY A 244 -21.73 22.88 -64.49
N VAL A 245 -20.81 23.13 -63.57
CA VAL A 245 -20.26 22.08 -62.72
C VAL A 245 -21.19 22.00 -61.50
N ASP A 246 -22.06 21.00 -61.45
CA ASP A 246 -22.83 20.71 -60.24
C ASP A 246 -21.99 19.84 -59.30
N ALA A 247 -21.42 20.46 -58.27
CA ALA A 247 -20.67 19.78 -57.22
C ALA A 247 -21.63 19.29 -56.12
N PHE A 248 -21.73 17.97 -55.93
CA PHE A 248 -22.50 17.36 -54.85
C PHE A 248 -21.59 16.90 -53.71
N VAL A 249 -21.88 17.32 -52.48
CA VAL A 249 -21.26 16.77 -51.27
C VAL A 249 -22.05 15.54 -50.85
N ILE A 250 -21.42 14.37 -50.88
CA ILE A 250 -22.02 13.13 -50.39
C ILE A 250 -21.86 13.08 -48.87
N TYR A 251 -22.94 13.15 -48.11
CA TYR A 251 -22.92 12.89 -46.67
C TYR A 251 -23.24 11.41 -46.37
N PRO A 252 -22.66 10.79 -45.32
CA PRO A 252 -23.03 9.47 -44.87
C PRO A 252 -24.50 9.50 -44.44
N PRO A 253 -25.35 8.60 -44.97
CA PRO A 253 -26.75 8.58 -44.60
C PRO A 253 -26.95 8.17 -43.13
N ASN A 254 -27.90 8.82 -42.46
CA ASN A 254 -28.49 8.43 -41.16
C ASN A 254 -27.65 8.54 -39.87
N THR A 255 -26.58 9.33 -39.83
CA THR A 255 -25.75 9.45 -38.60
C THR A 255 -26.00 10.73 -37.79
N GLY A 256 -26.71 11.72 -38.34
CA GLY A 256 -26.91 13.03 -37.70
C GLY A 256 -25.63 13.86 -37.50
N LYS A 257 -24.48 13.34 -37.95
CA LYS A 257 -23.14 13.95 -37.89
C LYS A 257 -22.65 14.25 -39.30
N THR A 258 -21.95 15.36 -39.49
CA THR A 258 -21.33 15.64 -40.79
C THR A 258 -20.06 14.79 -40.96
N MET A 259 -19.63 14.52 -42.20
CA MET A 259 -18.32 13.90 -42.48
C MET A 259 -17.14 14.68 -41.88
N GLN A 260 -17.37 15.94 -41.54
CA GLN A 260 -16.31 16.82 -41.10
C GLN A 260 -16.21 16.81 -39.57
N ASP A 261 -17.20 16.32 -38.83
CA ASP A 261 -17.17 16.43 -37.37
C ASP A 261 -16.07 15.54 -36.77
N GLY A 262 -15.32 16.09 -35.81
CA GLY A 262 -14.38 15.32 -34.99
C GLY A 262 -15.12 14.60 -33.85
N GLU A 263 -14.56 13.49 -33.39
CA GLU A 263 -15.15 12.73 -32.29
C GLU A 263 -14.64 13.20 -30.92
N ASN A 264 -15.41 12.83 -29.89
CA ASN A 264 -15.07 13.18 -28.52
C ASN A 264 -13.83 12.42 -28.03
N GLY A 265 -13.06 13.06 -27.15
CA GLY A 265 -12.01 12.38 -26.39
C GLY A 265 -12.59 11.39 -25.38
N GLY A 266 -11.83 10.33 -25.09
CA GLY A 266 -12.20 9.35 -24.06
C GLY A 266 -12.12 9.95 -22.66
N ARG A 267 -12.94 9.46 -21.72
CA ARG A 267 -12.87 9.87 -20.32
C ARG A 267 -11.54 9.43 -19.71
N GLY A 268 -10.99 10.19 -18.76
CA GLY A 268 -9.85 9.75 -17.96
C GLY A 268 -10.21 8.61 -17.00
N GLY A 269 -9.25 7.74 -16.73
CA GLY A 269 -9.42 6.64 -15.78
C GLY A 269 -9.60 7.13 -14.35
N ASP A 270 -10.39 6.41 -13.55
CA ASP A 270 -10.60 6.75 -12.15
C ASP A 270 -9.35 6.42 -11.33
N ALA A 271 -9.09 7.17 -10.27
CA ALA A 271 -7.99 6.88 -9.37
C ALA A 271 -8.35 5.80 -8.36
N GLY A 272 -7.36 5.01 -7.97
CA GLY A 272 -7.47 4.11 -6.84
C GLY A 272 -7.58 4.85 -5.50
N SER A 273 -8.36 4.29 -4.57
CA SER A 273 -8.41 4.74 -3.18
C SER A 273 -7.14 4.37 -2.43
N GLY A 274 -6.79 5.14 -1.40
CA GLY A 274 -5.73 4.76 -0.47
C GLY A 274 -6.15 3.57 0.40
N GLY A 275 -5.18 2.71 0.75
CA GLY A 275 -5.42 1.61 1.67
C GLY A 275 -5.61 2.12 3.10
N PRO A 276 -6.42 1.45 3.95
CA PRO A 276 -6.55 1.84 5.35
C PRO A 276 -5.26 1.58 6.12
N GLY A 277 -4.99 2.35 7.17
CA GLY A 277 -3.89 2.10 8.10
C GLY A 277 -4.18 0.91 9.03
N GLY A 278 -3.14 0.18 9.44
CA GLY A 278 -3.25 -0.92 10.40
C GLY A 278 -3.53 -0.42 11.82
N LYS A 279 -4.17 -1.23 12.65
CA LYS A 279 -4.48 -0.88 14.03
C LYS A 279 -3.26 -0.96 14.94
N GLY A 280 -3.24 -0.13 15.98
CA GLY A 280 -2.31 -0.29 17.10
C GLY A 280 -2.63 -1.54 17.93
N GLY A 281 -1.60 -2.11 18.55
CA GLY A 281 -1.72 -3.36 19.32
C GLY A 281 -2.35 -3.16 20.69
N LYS A 282 -2.83 -4.23 21.31
CA LYS A 282 -3.27 -4.24 22.71
C LYS A 282 -2.10 -4.58 23.61
N ILE A 283 -1.98 -3.84 24.72
CA ILE A 283 -1.04 -4.14 25.79
C ILE A 283 -1.82 -4.52 27.03
N GLN A 284 -1.61 -5.73 27.53
CA GLN A 284 -2.16 -6.18 28.79
C GLN A 284 -1.05 -6.55 29.77
N ILE A 285 -1.10 -5.99 30.98
CA ILE A 285 -0.18 -6.33 32.06
C ILE A 285 -0.98 -6.96 33.19
N VAL A 286 -0.67 -8.21 33.50
CA VAL A 286 -1.27 -9.00 34.57
C VAL A 286 -0.23 -9.16 35.69
N TYR A 287 -0.56 -8.68 36.88
CA TYR A 287 0.35 -8.71 38.03
C TYR A 287 -0.32 -9.25 39.30
N SER A 288 0.49 -9.83 40.19
CA SER A 288 0.03 -10.58 41.39
C SER A 288 0.09 -9.76 42.69
N LYS A 289 0.92 -8.72 42.78
CA LYS A 289 1.11 -7.97 44.05
C LYS A 289 -0.03 -6.98 44.33
N LYS A 290 -0.50 -6.98 45.59
CA LYS A 290 -1.55 -6.08 46.13
C LYS A 290 -1.14 -4.60 46.22
N ASP A 291 0.16 -4.29 46.25
CA ASP A 291 0.68 -2.93 46.39
C ASP A 291 1.66 -2.58 45.26
N VAL A 292 1.12 -2.28 44.09
CA VAL A 292 1.86 -1.60 42.99
C VAL A 292 1.75 -0.08 43.12
N SER A 293 1.04 0.40 44.14
CA SER A 293 0.90 1.83 44.40
C SER A 293 2.20 2.40 44.98
N LYS A 294 3.00 3.05 44.11
CA LYS A 294 3.77 4.29 44.37
C LYS A 294 5.30 4.26 44.39
N GLU A 295 6.01 3.14 44.30
CA GLU A 295 7.48 3.19 44.29
C GLU A 295 8.05 2.56 43.01
N ASN A 296 8.40 3.43 42.05
CA ASN A 296 9.48 3.23 41.06
C ASN A 296 9.22 2.36 39.81
N ILE A 297 7.97 2.30 39.32
CA ILE A 297 7.66 1.65 38.03
C ILE A 297 7.58 2.70 36.91
N THR A 298 8.60 2.73 36.05
CA THR A 298 8.64 3.59 34.85
C THR A 298 8.18 2.81 33.62
N ALA A 299 6.94 3.05 33.16
CA ALA A 299 6.41 2.42 31.95
C ALA A 299 6.04 3.44 30.87
N PHE A 300 6.50 3.21 29.64
CA PHE A 300 6.19 4.02 28.46
C PHE A 300 5.55 3.16 27.39
N TYR A 301 4.50 3.70 26.76
CA TYR A 301 3.75 3.00 25.72
C TYR A 301 3.54 3.94 24.53
N GLU A 302 3.85 3.45 23.33
CA GLU A 302 3.55 4.14 22.08
C GLU A 302 2.62 3.27 21.25
N ILE A 303 1.31 3.51 21.35
CA ILE A 303 0.29 2.64 20.79
C ILE A 303 -0.60 3.44 19.85
N GLU A 304 -0.25 3.42 18.57
CA GLU A 304 -0.88 4.28 17.57
C GLU A 304 -1.39 3.43 16.39
N GLY A 305 -2.51 3.85 15.81
CA GLY A 305 -2.89 3.37 14.49
C GLY A 305 -1.92 3.86 13.41
N GLY A 306 -1.77 3.07 12.35
CA GLY A 306 -1.07 3.47 11.15
C GLY A 306 -1.86 4.53 10.38
N GLN A 307 -1.15 5.38 9.64
CA GLN A 307 -1.79 6.38 8.80
C GLN A 307 -2.44 5.72 7.58
N GLY A 308 -3.63 6.19 7.20
CA GLY A 308 -4.27 5.79 5.95
C GLY A 308 -3.50 6.28 4.71
N GLY A 309 -3.57 5.51 3.63
CA GLY A 309 -2.94 5.83 2.37
C GLY A 309 -3.60 7.02 1.67
N ASN A 310 -2.80 7.79 0.93
CA ASN A 310 -3.35 8.85 0.08
C ASN A 310 -4.03 8.26 -1.16
N PRO A 311 -5.11 8.88 -1.66
CA PRO A 311 -5.71 8.46 -2.92
C PRO A 311 -4.80 8.75 -4.11
N GLY A 312 -4.97 8.00 -5.19
CA GLY A 312 -4.35 8.29 -6.48
C GLY A 312 -4.89 9.58 -7.12
N LYS A 313 -4.21 10.03 -8.17
CA LYS A 313 -4.66 11.15 -9.01
C LYS A 313 -5.59 10.65 -10.12
N PRO A 314 -6.72 11.33 -10.39
CA PRO A 314 -7.59 10.96 -11.50
C PRO A 314 -6.88 11.18 -12.84
N GLY A 315 -7.19 10.33 -13.81
CA GLY A 315 -6.73 10.49 -15.19
C GLY A 315 -7.39 11.69 -15.86
N LEU A 316 -6.62 12.41 -16.68
CA LEU A 316 -7.16 13.49 -17.52
C LEU A 316 -8.04 12.93 -18.63
N GLY A 317 -9.03 13.70 -19.07
CA GLY A 317 -9.75 13.39 -20.30
C GLY A 317 -8.85 13.43 -21.54
N GLY A 318 -9.23 12.69 -22.56
CA GLY A 318 -8.61 12.73 -23.88
C GLY A 318 -8.92 14.03 -24.61
N ASP A 319 -8.02 14.44 -25.49
CA ASP A 319 -8.21 15.64 -26.30
C ASP A 319 -9.32 15.40 -27.33
N PRO A 320 -10.13 16.41 -27.67
CA PRO A 320 -11.15 16.27 -28.69
C PRO A 320 -10.54 16.11 -30.09
N GLY A 321 -11.19 15.31 -30.94
CA GLY A 321 -10.90 15.27 -32.37
C GLY A 321 -11.24 16.59 -33.04
N ARG A 322 -10.40 17.04 -33.96
CA ARG A 322 -10.65 18.26 -34.73
C ARG A 322 -11.76 18.01 -35.74
N GLY A 323 -12.59 19.04 -35.95
CA GLY A 323 -13.44 19.09 -37.13
C GLY A 323 -12.58 19.28 -38.37
N GLY A 324 -12.83 18.51 -39.42
CA GLY A 324 -12.27 18.73 -40.74
C GLY A 324 -12.88 19.94 -41.44
N SER A 325 -12.21 20.44 -42.47
CA SER A 325 -12.71 21.53 -43.30
C SER A 325 -12.75 21.10 -44.75
N ILE A 326 -13.82 21.40 -45.48
CA ILE A 326 -13.79 21.33 -46.94
C ILE A 326 -13.34 22.69 -47.45
N SER A 327 -12.09 22.80 -47.90
CA SER A 327 -11.56 24.01 -48.55
C SER A 327 -11.88 24.08 -50.04
N GLU A 328 -12.41 23.01 -50.63
CA GLU A 328 -12.76 22.99 -52.05
C GLU A 328 -14.17 23.49 -52.29
N ALA A 329 -14.24 24.78 -52.61
CA ALA A 329 -14.84 25.22 -53.85
C ALA A 329 -16.15 24.51 -54.28
N ILE A 330 -17.22 24.60 -53.49
CA ILE A 330 -18.56 24.27 -53.97
C ILE A 330 -19.21 25.57 -54.45
N GLN A 331 -19.30 25.72 -55.76
CA GLN A 331 -19.98 26.85 -56.39
C GLN A 331 -21.50 26.64 -56.34
N PHE A 332 -22.14 27.04 -55.24
CA PHE A 332 -23.60 27.20 -55.24
C PHE A 332 -23.93 28.58 -55.85
N GLY A 333 -24.08 28.65 -57.17
CA GLY A 333 -24.34 29.91 -57.88
C GLY A 333 -23.08 30.81 -57.99
N SER A 334 -23.12 32.06 -57.52
CA SER A 334 -21.99 33.00 -57.63
C SER A 334 -21.13 33.12 -56.37
N SER A 335 -21.37 32.30 -55.34
CA SER A 335 -20.66 32.38 -54.06
C SER A 335 -20.08 31.04 -53.62
N TRP A 336 -18.81 31.06 -53.21
CA TRP A 336 -18.14 29.94 -52.55
C TRP A 336 -18.58 29.88 -51.08
N ARG A 337 -18.94 28.69 -50.59
CA ARG A 337 -19.19 28.47 -49.16
C ARG A 337 -18.23 27.42 -48.62
N GLN A 338 -17.51 27.78 -47.56
CA GLN A 338 -16.69 26.86 -46.80
C GLN A 338 -17.54 26.20 -45.71
N SER A 339 -17.46 24.87 -45.60
CA SER A 339 -18.09 24.11 -44.53
C SER A 339 -17.00 23.58 -43.60
N TYR A 340 -17.28 23.70 -42.30
CA TYR A 340 -16.43 23.16 -41.25
C TYR A 340 -17.23 22.16 -40.43
N GLY A 341 -16.57 21.08 -40.08
CA GLY A 341 -17.08 20.17 -39.07
C GLY A 341 -16.93 20.76 -37.68
N ASN A 342 -17.80 20.33 -36.79
CA ASN A 342 -17.68 20.65 -35.38
C ASN A 342 -16.52 19.88 -34.77
N GLN A 343 -15.76 20.56 -33.90
CA GLN A 343 -14.80 19.88 -33.05
C GLN A 343 -15.55 18.97 -32.06
N GLY A 344 -14.97 17.80 -31.76
CA GLY A 344 -15.45 16.96 -30.69
C GLY A 344 -15.36 17.64 -29.33
N GLN A 345 -15.97 17.03 -28.31
CA GLN A 345 -15.84 17.47 -26.93
C GLN A 345 -14.63 16.81 -26.26
N PRO A 346 -13.90 17.54 -25.39
CA PRO A 346 -12.85 16.93 -24.60
C PRO A 346 -13.43 15.84 -23.69
N GLY A 347 -12.63 14.81 -23.44
CA GLY A 347 -12.96 13.79 -22.46
C GLY A 347 -13.10 14.40 -21.06
N ARG A 348 -13.92 13.78 -20.23
CA ARG A 348 -14.07 14.20 -18.83
C ARG A 348 -12.92 13.67 -17.98
N LEU A 349 -12.60 14.40 -16.90
CA LEU A 349 -11.68 13.93 -15.86
C LEU A 349 -12.24 12.65 -15.20
N GLY A 350 -11.34 11.74 -14.82
CA GLY A 350 -11.67 10.62 -13.93
C GLY A 350 -12.07 11.09 -12.53
N GLN A 351 -12.60 10.18 -11.72
CA GLN A 351 -12.92 10.43 -10.33
C GLN A 351 -11.70 10.20 -9.45
N ARG A 352 -11.55 11.03 -8.41
CA ARG A 352 -10.52 10.83 -7.40
C ARG A 352 -10.93 9.70 -6.48
N GLY A 353 -9.98 8.84 -6.10
CA GLY A 353 -10.19 7.83 -5.07
C GLY A 353 -10.39 8.45 -3.68
N LEU A 354 -10.86 7.65 -2.74
CA LEU A 354 -11.01 8.07 -1.35
C LEU A 354 -9.68 7.92 -0.59
N PRO A 355 -9.39 8.80 0.38
CA PRO A 355 -8.30 8.54 1.32
C PRO A 355 -8.59 7.27 2.13
N GLY A 356 -7.54 6.55 2.51
CA GLY A 356 -7.66 5.45 3.46
C GLY A 356 -7.95 5.98 4.86
N ASP A 357 -8.74 5.23 5.62
CA ASP A 357 -8.97 5.55 7.03
C ASP A 357 -7.68 5.32 7.84
N ASN A 358 -7.45 6.16 8.85
CA ASN A 358 -6.41 5.89 9.83
C ASN A 358 -6.78 4.64 10.64
N GLY A 359 -5.75 3.85 10.97
CA GLY A 359 -5.88 2.77 11.94
C GLY A 359 -6.34 3.31 13.29
N ARG A 360 -7.04 2.48 14.05
CA ARG A 360 -7.42 2.84 15.41
C ARG A 360 -6.23 2.64 16.34
N ASP A 361 -6.08 3.57 17.28
CA ASP A 361 -5.13 3.39 18.38
C ASP A 361 -5.50 2.16 19.20
N GLY A 362 -4.47 1.51 19.73
CA GLY A 362 -4.63 0.35 20.60
C GLY A 362 -5.00 0.74 22.02
N LYS A 363 -4.94 -0.23 22.94
CA LYS A 363 -5.36 -0.02 24.34
C LYS A 363 -4.35 -0.62 25.30
N VAL A 364 -4.13 0.07 26.42
CA VAL A 364 -3.41 -0.46 27.58
C VAL A 364 -4.42 -0.90 28.63
N ARG A 365 -4.25 -2.10 29.16
CA ARG A 365 -5.00 -2.60 30.32
C ARG A 365 -4.03 -3.17 31.35
N ILE A 366 -4.10 -2.64 32.57
CA ILE A 366 -3.33 -3.13 33.71
C ILE A 366 -4.32 -3.78 34.68
N VAL A 367 -4.15 -5.06 34.97
CA VAL A 367 -5.07 -5.85 35.80
C VAL A 367 -4.31 -6.60 36.89
N SER A 368 -4.86 -6.61 38.09
CA SER A 368 -4.44 -7.55 39.12
C SER A 368 -5.06 -8.92 38.84
N GLY A 369 -4.28 -9.99 38.94
CA GLY A 369 -4.75 -11.32 38.58
C GLY A 369 -3.85 -12.44 39.08
N ASN A 370 -4.40 -13.65 39.12
CA ASN A 370 -3.62 -14.85 39.43
C ASN A 370 -2.76 -15.23 38.22
N ILE A 371 -1.44 -15.02 38.33
CA ILE A 371 -0.45 -15.29 37.26
C ILE A 371 -0.37 -16.81 36.96
N ASN A 372 -0.88 -17.68 37.85
CA ASN A 372 -0.85 -19.12 37.67
C ASN A 372 -2.04 -19.69 36.88
N ASN A 373 -3.04 -18.88 36.49
CA ASN A 373 -4.13 -19.37 35.66
C ASN A 373 -3.78 -19.22 34.17
N ASN A 374 -3.59 -20.35 33.51
CA ASN A 374 -3.43 -20.51 32.06
C ASN A 374 -4.73 -20.25 31.27
N ASP A 375 -5.57 -19.31 31.70
CA ASP A 375 -6.76 -18.95 30.95
C ASP A 375 -6.38 -18.01 29.80
N ASP A 376 -5.87 -18.61 28.72
CA ASP A 376 -5.80 -18.04 27.36
C ASP A 376 -7.21 -17.89 26.74
N THR A 377 -8.25 -17.78 27.58
CA THR A 377 -9.66 -17.93 27.22
C THR A 377 -10.50 -16.76 27.75
N ASN A 378 -10.19 -15.54 27.30
CA ASN A 378 -11.30 -14.62 26.99
C ASN A 378 -10.90 -13.57 25.94
N PRO A 379 -11.58 -13.55 24.78
CA PRO A 379 -11.32 -12.62 23.67
C PRO A 379 -11.60 -11.14 23.98
#